data_AF-A0A0B7MK15-F1
#
_entry.id   AF-A0A0B7MK15-F1
#
_cell.length_a   1.000
_cell.length_b   1.000
_cell.length_c   1.000
_cell.angle_alpha   90.00
_cell.angle_beta   90.00
_cell.angle_gamma   90.00
#
_symmetry.space_group_name_H-M   'P 1'
#
loop_
_entity.id
_entity.type
_entity.pdbx_description
1 polymer ?
#
loop_
_entity_poly.entity_id
_entity_poly.type
_entity_poly.pdbx_seq_one_letter_code
_entity_poly.pdbx_strand_id
1 'polypeptide(L)' 'MNSGIYVLEPDILQLIPEGKAMDMPDLLSLAKKKGHNVQVFPVSASWFDIGEWEEYKRAVNFINSV' A
#
# COMPACT_ATOMS: atom_id res chain seq x y z
N MET A 1 0.97 9.97 1.81
CA MET A 1 1.84 8.83 1.44
C MET A 1 1.22 7.57 2.03
N ASN A 2 1.14 6.48 1.28
CA ASN A 2 0.71 5.18 1.81
C ASN A 2 1.94 4.32 2.10
N SER A 3 1.83 3.38 3.03
CA SER A 3 2.95 2.51 3.42
C SER A 3 2.96 1.18 2.66
N GLY A 4 2.22 1.03 1.56
CA GLY A 4 2.14 -0.24 0.80
C GLY A 4 1.58 -1.44 1.56
N ILE A 5 1.10 -1.28 2.80
CA ILE A 5 0.50 -2.34 3.62
C ILE A 5 -1.00 -2.08 3.74
N TYR A 6 -1.79 -3.12 3.48
CA TYR A 6 -3.25 -3.07 3.49
C TYR A 6 -3.82 -4.28 4.23
N VAL A 7 -4.88 -4.05 4.99
CA VAL A 7 -5.72 -5.10 5.57
C VAL A 7 -7.10 -4.92 4.95
N LEU A 8 -7.58 -5.97 4.25
CA LEU A 8 -8.80 -5.93 3.48
C LEU A 8 -9.72 -7.08 3.89
N GLU A 9 -11.01 -6.80 3.97
CA GLU A 9 -12.03 -7.84 4.00
C GLU A 9 -12.07 -8.55 2.62
N PRO A 10 -12.31 -9.88 2.57
CA PRO A 10 -12.28 -10.62 1.30
C PRO A 10 -13.29 -10.13 0.25
N ASP A 11 -14.42 -9.56 0.68
CA ASP A 11 -15.46 -9.01 -0.21
C ASP A 11 -14.95 -7.80 -1.02
N ILE A 12 -13.98 -7.04 -0.50
CA ILE A 12 -13.34 -5.93 -1.22
C ILE A 12 -12.67 -6.41 -2.52
N LEU A 13 -12.16 -7.64 -2.54
CA LEU A 13 -11.52 -8.20 -3.74
C LEU A 13 -12.51 -8.41 -4.89
N GLN A 14 -13.81 -8.53 -4.60
CA GLN A 14 -14.86 -8.64 -5.62
C GLN A 14 -15.06 -7.34 -6.41
N LEU A 15 -14.47 -6.24 -5.96
CA LEU A 15 -14.48 -4.97 -6.68
C LEU A 15 -13.44 -4.91 -7.81
N ILE A 16 -12.47 -5.82 -7.80
CA ILE A 16 -11.41 -5.89 -8.81
C ILE A 16 -12.00 -6.53 -10.08
N PRO A 17 -11.94 -5.85 -11.24
CA PRO A 17 -12.46 -6.41 -12.49
C PRO A 17 -11.64 -7.61 -12.98
N GLU A 18 -12.33 -8.68 -13.36
CA GLU A 18 -11.67 -9.87 -13.93
C GLU A 18 -10.89 -9.52 -15.20
N GLY A 19 -9.67 -10.06 -15.29
CA GLY A 19 -8.81 -9.91 -16.46
C GLY A 19 -8.29 -8.49 -16.71
N LYS A 20 -8.42 -7.57 -15.75
CA LYS A 20 -7.93 -6.19 -15.86
C LYS A 20 -7.06 -5.81 -14.67
N ALA A 21 -5.96 -5.12 -14.96
CA ALA A 21 -5.15 -4.51 -13.93
C ALA A 21 -5.92 -3.36 -13.24
N MET A 22 -5.70 -3.20 -11.94
CA MET A 22 -6.26 -2.14 -11.12
C MET A 22 -5.27 -1.80 -10.01
N ASP A 23 -5.04 -0.52 -9.77
CA ASP A 23 -4.14 -0.07 -8.72
C ASP A 23 -4.86 0.08 -7.37
N MET A 24 -4.11 -0.04 -6.28
CA MET A 24 -4.65 0.08 -4.91
C MET A 24 -5.40 1.39 -4.63
N PRO A 25 -4.93 2.59 -5.06
CA PRO A 25 -5.68 3.83 -4.87
C PRO A 25 -7.06 3.82 -5.52
N ASP A 26 -7.18 3.19 -6.70
CA ASP A 26 -8.45 3.07 -7.41
C ASP A 26 -9.40 2.11 -6.68
N LEU A 27 -8.87 0.99 -6.18
CA LEU A 27 -9.65 0.01 -5.41
C LEU A 27 -10.24 0.64 -4.16
N LEU A 28 -9.42 1.35 -3.38
CA LEU A 28 -9.86 2.04 -2.17
C LEU A 28 -10.87 3.16 -2.47
N SER A 29 -10.65 3.91 -3.56
CA SER A 29 -11.57 4.95 -3.99
C SER A 29 -12.93 4.37 -4.42
N LEU A 30 -12.93 3.24 -5.12
CA LEU A 30 -14.15 2.54 -5.51
C LEU A 30 -14.89 1.95 -4.30
N ALA A 31 -14.16 1.31 -3.37
CA ALA A 31 -14.73 0.77 -2.14
C ALA A 31 -15.43 1.87 -1.33
N LYS A 32 -14.78 3.02 -1.15
CA LYS A 32 -15.38 4.19 -0.48
C LYS A 32 -16.63 4.69 -1.21
N LYS A 33 -16.60 4.79 -2.54
CA LYS A 33 -17.77 5.19 -3.35
C LYS A 33 -18.95 4.23 -3.22
N LYS A 34 -18.68 2.94 -3.03
CA LYS A 34 -19.70 1.90 -2.80
C LYS A 34 -20.17 1.80 -1.35
N GLY A 35 -19.70 2.68 -0.46
CA GLY A 35 -20.14 2.75 0.94
C GLY A 35 -19.37 1.85 1.89
N HIS A 36 -18.28 1.21 1.46
CA HIS A 36 -17.41 0.47 2.38
C HIS A 36 -16.59 1.44 3.24
N ASN A 37 -16.28 1.00 4.46
CA ASN A 37 -15.42 1.75 5.38
C ASN A 37 -13.97 1.64 4.95
N VAL A 38 -13.35 2.79 4.63
CA VAL A 38 -11.92 2.89 4.34
C VAL A 38 -11.28 3.78 5.41
N GLN A 39 -10.41 3.19 6.22
CA GLN A 39 -9.72 3.86 7.31
C GLN A 39 -8.20 3.79 7.10
N VAL A 40 -7.50 4.74 7.72
CA VAL A 40 -6.03 4.82 7.70
C VAL A 40 -5.51 4.69 9.13
N PHE A 41 -4.40 3.99 9.29
CA PHE A 41 -3.69 3.89 10.55
C PHE A 41 -2.32 4.54 10.42
N PRO A 42 -1.98 5.56 11.24
CA PRO A 42 -0.68 6.20 11.18
C PRO A 42 0.40 5.28 11.75
N VAL A 43 1.50 5.12 11.02
CA VAL A 43 2.65 4.33 11.46
C VAL A 43 3.83 5.27 11.74
N SER A 44 4.38 5.21 12.95
CA SER A 44 5.55 5.99 13.37
C SER A 44 6.81 5.10 13.44
N ALA A 45 7.15 4.47 12.32
CA ALA A 45 8.32 3.59 12.19
C ALA A 45 9.20 4.04 11.02
N SER A 46 10.48 3.67 11.05
CA SER A 46 11.35 3.81 9.88
C SER A 46 10.78 2.97 8.73
N TRP A 47 10.63 3.61 7.57
CA TRP A 47 10.09 2.99 6.36
C TRP A 47 11.00 3.30 5.19
N PHE A 48 11.33 2.28 4.40
CA PHE A 48 12.15 2.41 3.19
C PHE A 48 11.34 1.95 1.99
N ASP A 49 11.06 2.87 1.06
CA ASP A 49 10.44 2.55 -0.22
C ASP A 49 11.54 2.23 -1.25
N ILE A 50 11.82 0.94 -1.44
CA ILE A 50 12.96 0.45 -2.23
C ILE A 50 12.67 0.30 -3.72
N GLY A 51 11.73 1.09 -4.27
CA GLY A 51 11.39 1.06 -5.70
C GLY A 51 12.49 1.58 -6.63
N GLU A 52 13.44 2.38 -6.11
CA GLU A 52 14.53 3.00 -6.88
C GLU A 52 15.91 2.56 -6.36
N TRP A 53 16.90 2.51 -7.25
CA TRP A 53 18.28 2.07 -6.92
C TRP A 53 18.93 2.88 -5.79
N GLU A 54 18.64 4.17 -5.73
CA GLU A 54 19.17 5.05 -4.68
C GLU A 54 18.54 4.75 -3.32
N GLU A 55 17.23 4.51 -3.27
CA GLU A 55 16.52 4.17 -2.03
C GLU A 55 16.92 2.78 -1.51
N TYR A 56 17.10 1.82 -2.42
CA TYR A 56 17.66 0.51 -2.08
C TYR A 56 19.02 0.64 -1.38
N LYS A 57 19.97 1.40 -1.95
CA LYS A 57 21.30 1.60 -1.36
C LYS A 57 21.23 2.26 0.02
N ARG A 58 20.32 3.23 0.21
CA ARG A 58 20.08 3.86 1.52
C ARG A 58 19.56 2.85 2.55
N ALA A 59 18.60 2.00 2.16
CA ALA A 59 18.06 0.96 3.04
C ALA A 59 19.16 -0.03 3.47
N VAL A 60 20.00 -0.49 2.54
CA VAL A 60 21.14 -1.38 2.84
C VAL A 60 22.14 -0.73 3.80
N ASN A 61 22.51 0.53 3.55
CA ASN A 61 23.44 1.25 4.43
C ASN A 61 22.87 1.43 5.84
N PHE A 62 21.58 1.74 5.97
CA PHE A 62 20.91 1.84 7.25
C PHE A 62 20.95 0.50 8.01
N ILE A 63 20.55 -0.60 7.36
CA ILE A 63 20.53 -1.94 7.99
C ILE A 63 21.93 -2.36 8.45
N ASN A 64 22.97 -2.09 7.66
CA ASN A 64 24.36 -2.43 8.02
C ASN A 64 24.96 -1.54 9.13
N SER A 65 24.29 -0.43 9.47
CA SER A 65 24.74 0.51 10.52
C SER A 65 24.09 0.27 11.88
N VAL A 66 23.12 -0.65 11.95
CA VAL A 66 22.44 -1.11 13.17
C VAL A 66 23.10 -2.40 13.64
#